data_AF-A0A3C0U469-F1
#
_entry.id   AF-A0A3C0U469-F1
#
_cell.length_a   1.000
_cell.length_b   1.000
_cell.length_c   1.000
_cell.angle_alpha   90.00
_cell.angle_beta   90.00
_cell.angle_gamma   90.00
#
_symmetry.space_group_name_H-M   'P 1'
#
loop_
_entity.id
_entity.type
_entity.pdbx_description
1 polymer ?
#
loop_
_entity_poly.entity_id
_entity_poly.type
_entity_poly.pdbx_seq_one_letter_code
_entity_poly.pdbx_strand_id
1 'polypeptide(L)'
;MSDTPNRTYPHGSIVEPVYTSGPDLNPGFRTKPWWTMLQEHTVKKEFSANDWAINRLQHGASGLLFYVNSDHYLPRILRDIKLSYVNIGLVVEGSGPDVMEALLHHAHDEGNTIDGLEGFINIDPVEIAARTGIWHEEKMYDLGEISRLAPSQFKYMCCNANFFGACGASAATQLGLAAAHLDFYLDAFGEVGYTQYWLALTSGTYLFEEIAKHRGIRLLWARLLEEYELPPTHLELYSETS
;
A
#
# COMPACT_ATOMS: atom_id res chain seq x y z
N MET A 1 -42.78 1.81 -3.58
CA MET A 1 -41.81 2.88 -3.85
C MET A 1 -41.66 3.63 -2.54
N SER A 2 -40.45 3.76 -2.00
CA SER A 2 -40.27 4.46 -0.72
C SER A 2 -40.44 5.97 -0.94
N ASP A 3 -41.28 6.60 -0.12
CA ASP A 3 -41.55 8.06 -0.13
C ASP A 3 -40.37 8.91 0.39
N THR A 4 -39.23 8.29 0.71
CA THR A 4 -38.03 8.99 1.16
C THR A 4 -37.12 9.31 -0.02
N PRO A 5 -36.76 10.59 -0.25
CA PRO A 5 -35.81 11.01 -1.30
C PRO A 5 -34.35 10.64 -0.96
N ASN A 6 -34.11 10.03 0.19
CA ASN A 6 -32.79 9.75 0.71
C ASN A 6 -32.22 8.47 0.09
N ARG A 7 -30.93 8.48 -0.22
CA ARG A 7 -30.22 7.29 -0.70
C ARG A 7 -29.67 6.53 0.49
N THR A 8 -29.93 5.23 0.56
CA THR A 8 -29.30 4.34 1.56
C THR A 8 -28.20 3.52 0.89
N TYR A 9 -27.00 3.52 1.47
CA TYR A 9 -25.91 2.64 1.05
C TYR A 9 -26.19 1.19 1.46
N PRO A 10 -25.54 0.17 0.85
CA PRO A 10 -25.76 -1.23 1.18
C PRO A 10 -25.56 -1.59 2.66
N HIS A 11 -24.72 -0.85 3.37
CA HIS A 11 -24.45 -1.03 4.80
C HIS A 11 -25.42 -0.28 5.73
N GLY A 12 -26.40 0.43 5.17
CA GLY A 12 -27.49 1.06 5.93
C GLY A 12 -27.32 2.55 6.22
N SER A 13 -26.15 3.16 5.97
CA SER A 13 -26.02 4.62 6.11
C SER A 13 -26.88 5.36 5.09
N ILE A 14 -27.49 6.46 5.55
CA ILE A 14 -28.39 7.30 4.78
C ILE A 14 -27.63 8.56 4.34
N VAL A 15 -27.81 8.94 3.07
CA VAL A 15 -27.28 10.16 2.48
C VAL A 15 -28.43 11.08 2.13
N GLU A 16 -28.29 12.34 2.53
CA GLU A 16 -29.25 13.38 2.20
C GLU A 16 -29.14 13.75 0.72
N PRO A 17 -30.26 14.07 0.04
CA PRO A 17 -30.24 14.47 -1.36
C PRO A 17 -29.48 15.78 -1.59
N VAL A 18 -29.41 16.66 -0.57
CA VAL A 18 -28.71 17.96 -0.63
C VAL A 18 -28.07 18.27 0.72
N TYR A 19 -26.81 18.69 0.69
CA TYR A 19 -26.09 19.24 1.85
C TYR A 19 -25.89 20.75 1.66
N THR A 20 -26.39 21.58 2.57
CA THR A 20 -26.33 23.06 2.48
C THR A 20 -25.27 23.69 3.38
N SER A 21 -24.61 22.89 4.21
CA SER A 21 -23.55 23.32 5.11
C SER A 21 -22.57 22.17 5.34
N GLY A 22 -21.29 22.49 5.54
CA GLY A 22 -20.24 21.52 5.82
C GLY A 22 -19.10 22.15 6.62
N PRO A 23 -18.17 21.33 7.14
CA PRO A 23 -16.99 21.84 7.80
C PRO A 23 -16.14 22.66 6.83
N ASP A 24 -15.38 23.63 7.33
CA ASP A 24 -14.39 24.34 6.52
C ASP A 24 -13.34 23.32 6.04
N LEU A 25 -13.36 23.08 4.73
CA LEU A 25 -12.36 22.27 4.08
C LEU A 25 -11.32 23.28 3.65
N ASN A 26 -10.22 23.39 4.39
CA ASN A 26 -8.99 24.02 3.87
C ASN A 26 -8.20 22.92 3.15
N PRO A 27 -8.54 22.51 1.90
CA PRO A 27 -7.79 21.46 1.24
C PRO A 27 -6.37 21.97 1.01
N GLY A 28 -5.40 21.32 1.66
CA GLY A 28 -4.00 21.56 1.36
C GLY A 28 -3.71 21.25 -0.12
N PHE A 29 -2.83 22.03 -0.74
CA PHE A 29 -2.30 21.69 -2.06
C PHE A 29 -1.34 20.51 -1.94
N ARG A 30 -1.47 19.52 -2.83
CA ARG A 30 -0.47 18.45 -2.93
C ARG A 30 0.82 19.04 -3.50
N THR A 31 1.93 18.79 -2.84
CA THR A 31 3.27 19.15 -3.32
C THR A 31 3.63 18.41 -4.62
N LYS A 32 3.20 17.15 -4.74
CA LYS A 32 3.27 16.34 -5.96
C LYS A 32 1.83 15.98 -6.40
N PRO A 33 1.25 16.64 -7.43
CA PRO A 33 -0.13 16.41 -7.84
C PRO A 33 -0.34 15.15 -8.70
N TRP A 34 0.74 14.46 -9.09
CA TRP A 34 0.70 13.24 -9.90
C TRP A 34 0.52 11.98 -9.02
N TRP A 35 0.09 10.89 -9.66
CA TRP A 35 0.02 9.55 -9.06
C TRP A 35 0.87 8.57 -9.89
N THR A 36 1.28 7.48 -9.26
CA THR A 36 1.96 6.38 -9.95
C THR A 36 0.93 5.48 -10.64
N MET A 37 1.08 5.27 -11.94
CA MET A 37 0.34 4.25 -12.68
C MET A 37 1.03 2.90 -12.47
N LEU A 38 0.72 2.26 -11.34
CA LEU A 38 1.24 0.96 -10.98
C LEU A 38 0.54 -0.13 -11.79
N GLN A 39 1.30 -1.06 -12.37
CA GLN A 39 0.77 -2.24 -13.04
C GLN A 39 1.23 -3.48 -12.30
N GLU A 40 0.33 -4.44 -12.11
CA GLU A 40 0.60 -5.65 -11.33
C GLU A 40 0.84 -6.90 -12.17
N HIS A 41 1.70 -7.78 -11.68
CA HIS A 41 2.00 -9.06 -12.33
C HIS A 41 2.36 -10.15 -11.32
N THR A 42 1.64 -11.28 -11.40
CA THR A 42 2.04 -12.49 -10.72
C THR A 42 3.15 -13.19 -11.49
N VAL A 43 4.34 -13.27 -10.89
CA VAL A 43 5.49 -13.89 -11.53
C VAL A 43 5.29 -15.41 -11.57
N LYS A 44 5.37 -15.97 -12.78
CA LYS A 44 5.38 -17.43 -13.01
C LYS A 44 6.73 -17.93 -13.55
N LYS A 45 7.39 -17.08 -14.34
CA LYS A 45 8.70 -17.29 -14.96
C LYS A 45 9.38 -15.93 -15.06
N GLU A 46 10.65 -15.83 -14.69
CA GLU A 46 11.31 -14.53 -14.54
C GLU A 46 11.45 -13.80 -15.88
N PHE A 47 11.83 -14.52 -16.95
CA PHE A 47 11.97 -13.93 -18.28
C PHE A 47 10.65 -13.38 -18.83
N SER A 48 9.55 -14.11 -18.64
CA SER A 48 8.23 -13.64 -19.09
C SER A 48 7.73 -12.45 -18.27
N ALA A 49 8.06 -12.38 -16.98
CA ALA A 49 7.76 -11.22 -16.14
C ALA A 49 8.57 -9.99 -16.57
N ASN A 50 9.84 -10.17 -16.95
CA ASN A 50 10.67 -9.10 -17.49
C ASN A 50 10.14 -8.57 -18.83
N ASP A 51 9.80 -9.45 -19.77
CA ASP A 51 9.20 -9.06 -21.05
C ASP A 51 7.90 -8.27 -20.85
N TRP A 52 7.06 -8.72 -19.91
CA TRP A 52 5.85 -8.01 -19.51
C TRP A 52 6.17 -6.62 -18.93
N ALA A 53 7.17 -6.54 -18.05
CA ALA A 53 7.57 -5.29 -17.38
C ALA A 53 8.03 -4.23 -18.40
N ILE A 54 8.94 -4.60 -19.30
CA ILE A 54 9.44 -3.71 -20.35
C ILE A 54 8.28 -3.26 -21.25
N ASN A 55 7.38 -4.17 -21.62
CA ASN A 55 6.20 -3.81 -22.40
C ASN A 55 5.33 -2.77 -21.67
N ARG A 56 5.05 -2.94 -20.37
CA ARG A 56 4.22 -1.98 -19.61
C ARG A 56 4.87 -0.61 -19.49
N LEU A 57 6.17 -0.56 -19.23
CA LEU A 57 6.92 0.70 -19.16
C LEU A 57 6.89 1.45 -20.50
N GLN A 58 7.03 0.73 -21.62
CA GLN A 58 6.93 1.30 -22.97
C GLN A 58 5.52 1.86 -23.30
N HIS A 59 4.48 1.41 -22.59
CA HIS A 59 3.11 1.87 -22.74
C HIS A 59 2.67 2.84 -21.64
N GLY A 60 3.63 3.46 -20.94
CA GLY A 60 3.37 4.58 -20.03
C GLY A 60 3.11 4.19 -18.58
N ALA A 61 3.30 2.94 -18.18
CA ALA A 61 3.33 2.59 -16.76
C ALA A 61 4.48 3.32 -16.07
N SER A 62 4.22 3.91 -14.89
CA SER A 62 5.25 4.61 -14.10
C SER A 62 5.66 3.83 -12.85
N GLY A 63 5.06 2.66 -12.64
CA GLY A 63 5.48 1.71 -11.61
C GLY A 63 5.05 0.29 -11.95
N LEU A 64 5.70 -0.67 -11.30
CA LEU A 64 5.48 -2.10 -11.49
C LEU A 64 5.36 -2.79 -10.13
N LEU A 65 4.36 -3.65 -9.98
CA LEU A 65 4.12 -4.47 -8.79
C LEU A 65 4.30 -5.95 -9.17
N PHE A 66 5.21 -6.64 -8.51
CA PHE A 66 5.43 -8.06 -8.71
C PHE A 66 5.03 -8.86 -7.49
N TYR A 67 4.26 -9.93 -7.69
CA TYR A 67 4.11 -10.98 -6.69
C TYR A 67 5.25 -11.98 -6.90
N VAL A 68 6.15 -12.05 -5.92
CA VAL A 68 7.36 -12.87 -5.96
C VAL A 68 7.34 -13.90 -4.83
N ASN A 69 8.02 -15.01 -5.05
CA ASN A 69 8.20 -16.07 -4.05
C ASN A 69 9.69 -16.39 -3.91
N SER A 70 10.03 -17.28 -2.97
CA SER A 70 11.42 -17.66 -2.69
C SER A 70 12.18 -18.26 -3.88
N ASP A 71 11.48 -18.79 -4.88
CA ASP A 71 12.11 -19.48 -6.02
C ASP A 71 12.47 -18.52 -7.16
N HIS A 72 11.95 -17.30 -7.15
CA HIS A 72 12.14 -16.32 -8.21
C HIS A 72 13.46 -15.55 -8.06
N TYR A 73 14.28 -15.55 -9.11
CA TYR A 73 15.51 -14.76 -9.13
C TYR A 73 15.25 -13.31 -9.57
N LEU A 74 15.15 -12.40 -8.60
CA LEU A 74 14.78 -10.99 -8.79
C LEU A 74 15.62 -10.25 -9.86
N PRO A 75 16.95 -10.41 -9.95
CA PRO A 75 17.74 -9.73 -11.00
C PRO A 75 17.31 -10.06 -12.44
N ARG A 76 16.77 -11.27 -12.70
CA ARG A 76 16.22 -11.60 -14.02
C ARG A 76 14.91 -10.87 -14.31
N ILE A 77 14.08 -10.67 -13.29
CA ILE A 77 12.80 -9.95 -13.41
C ILE A 77 13.07 -8.47 -13.69
N LEU A 78 14.05 -7.89 -12.99
CA LEU A 78 14.38 -6.46 -13.04
C LEU A 78 15.43 -6.08 -14.10
N ARG A 79 15.86 -7.02 -14.94
CA ARG A 79 16.85 -6.79 -15.99
C ARG A 79 16.40 -5.67 -16.93
N ASP A 80 17.31 -4.76 -17.29
CA ASP A 80 17.06 -3.63 -18.18
C ASP A 80 16.02 -2.61 -17.68
N ILE A 81 15.54 -2.73 -16.44
CA ILE A 81 14.66 -1.74 -15.80
C ILE A 81 15.50 -0.68 -15.10
N LYS A 82 15.30 0.59 -15.46
CA LYS A 82 15.99 1.72 -14.82
C LYS A 82 15.30 2.10 -13.51
N LEU A 83 15.74 1.48 -12.42
CA LEU A 83 15.12 1.58 -11.09
C LEU A 83 14.96 3.02 -10.58
N SER A 84 15.88 3.93 -10.91
CA SER A 84 15.77 5.34 -10.51
C SER A 84 14.59 6.12 -11.10
N TYR A 85 13.86 5.54 -12.06
CA TYR A 85 12.75 6.21 -12.74
C TYR A 85 11.43 5.44 -12.62
N VAL A 86 11.43 4.29 -11.96
CA VAL A 86 10.27 3.40 -11.90
C VAL A 86 10.00 3.05 -10.45
N ASN A 87 8.77 3.26 -10.00
CA ASN A 87 8.37 2.83 -8.67
C ASN A 87 8.19 1.30 -8.66
N ILE A 88 8.90 0.61 -7.76
CA ILE A 88 8.88 -0.85 -7.68
C ILE A 88 8.11 -1.30 -6.45
N GLY A 89 7.03 -2.05 -6.66
CA GLY A 89 6.30 -2.76 -5.63
C GLY A 89 6.65 -4.25 -5.63
N LEU A 90 6.88 -4.84 -4.47
CA LEU A 90 7.16 -6.27 -4.30
C LEU A 90 6.23 -6.86 -3.25
N VAL A 91 5.32 -7.75 -3.65
CA VAL A 91 4.55 -8.58 -2.71
C VAL A 91 5.26 -9.90 -2.54
N VAL A 92 5.67 -10.21 -1.32
CA VAL A 92 6.61 -11.31 -1.05
C VAL A 92 5.92 -12.48 -0.37
N GLU A 93 5.94 -13.63 -1.05
CA GLU A 93 5.64 -14.93 -0.47
C GLU A 93 6.96 -15.64 -0.10
N GLY A 94 7.43 -15.41 1.13
CA GLY A 94 8.74 -15.90 1.57
C GLY A 94 9.44 -14.90 2.47
N SER A 95 10.78 -14.93 2.51
CA SER A 95 11.59 -13.99 3.29
C SER A 95 11.62 -12.61 2.62
N GLY A 96 11.14 -11.61 3.34
CA GLY A 96 11.26 -10.21 2.96
C GLY A 96 12.66 -9.66 2.89
N PRO A 97 13.45 -9.86 3.97
CA PRO A 97 14.84 -9.47 4.01
C PRO A 97 15.62 -9.98 2.79
N ASP A 98 15.47 -11.25 2.43
CA ASP A 98 16.17 -11.85 1.29
C ASP A 98 15.81 -11.14 -0.03
N VAL A 99 14.53 -10.81 -0.22
CA VAL A 99 14.06 -10.08 -1.42
C VAL A 99 14.58 -8.63 -1.42
N MET A 100 14.60 -7.96 -0.28
CA MET A 100 15.16 -6.61 -0.14
C MET A 100 16.67 -6.61 -0.42
N GLU A 101 17.42 -7.57 0.12
CA GLU A 101 18.85 -7.73 -0.16
C GLU A 101 19.10 -7.97 -1.65
N ALA A 102 18.32 -8.85 -2.27
CA ALA A 102 18.41 -9.12 -3.71
C ALA A 102 18.13 -7.84 -4.55
N LEU A 103 17.17 -7.01 -4.14
CA LEU A 103 16.88 -5.73 -4.79
C LEU A 103 18.06 -4.76 -4.65
N LEU A 104 18.62 -4.63 -3.44
CA LEU A 104 19.74 -3.73 -3.16
C LEU A 104 21.01 -4.16 -3.92
N HIS A 105 21.29 -5.46 -3.97
CA HIS A 105 22.41 -6.00 -4.73
C HIS A 105 22.25 -5.72 -6.23
N HIS A 106 21.06 -6.00 -6.79
CA HIS A 106 20.77 -5.70 -8.19
C HIS A 106 20.89 -4.21 -8.50
N ALA A 107 20.38 -3.35 -7.62
CA ALA A 107 20.47 -1.90 -7.77
C ALA A 107 21.93 -1.42 -7.78
N HIS A 108 22.76 -1.98 -6.88
CA HIS A 108 24.19 -1.69 -6.82
C HIS A 108 24.92 -2.10 -8.11
N ASP A 109 24.67 -3.31 -8.61
CA ASP A 109 25.29 -3.85 -9.82
C ASP A 109 24.94 -3.01 -11.07
N GLU A 110 23.73 -2.46 -11.14
CA GLU A 110 23.27 -1.55 -12.20
C GLU A 110 23.75 -0.09 -12.00
N GLY A 111 24.53 0.19 -10.95
CA GLY A 111 25.08 1.52 -10.66
C GLY A 111 24.06 2.53 -10.13
N ASN A 112 22.93 2.08 -9.59
CA ASN A 112 21.94 2.96 -8.96
C ASN A 112 22.39 3.35 -7.55
N THR A 113 22.05 4.57 -7.14
CA THR A 113 22.19 4.97 -5.74
C THR A 113 21.02 4.42 -4.92
N ILE A 114 21.28 4.09 -3.66
CA ILE A 114 20.26 3.65 -2.69
C ILE A 114 19.13 4.68 -2.59
N ASP A 115 19.46 5.98 -2.61
CA ASP A 115 18.50 7.08 -2.57
C ASP A 115 17.65 7.22 -3.83
N GLY A 116 18.04 6.57 -4.93
CA GLY A 116 17.28 6.55 -6.17
C GLY A 116 16.19 5.48 -6.20
N LEU A 117 16.11 4.60 -5.19
CA LEU A 117 15.12 3.53 -5.15
C LEU A 117 13.82 4.02 -4.48
N GLU A 118 12.79 4.19 -5.29
CA GLU A 118 11.43 4.48 -4.83
C GLU A 118 10.54 3.26 -5.00
N GLY A 119 9.76 2.93 -3.97
CA GLY A 119 8.92 1.74 -4.03
C GLY A 119 8.38 1.28 -2.69
N PHE A 120 7.90 0.04 -2.68
CA PHE A 120 7.45 -0.62 -1.48
C PHE A 120 7.62 -2.13 -1.51
N ILE A 121 7.79 -2.73 -0.35
CA ILE A 121 7.72 -4.17 -0.12
C ILE A 121 6.50 -4.46 0.76
N ASN A 122 5.74 -5.48 0.39
CA ASN A 122 4.56 -5.93 1.11
C ASN A 122 4.87 -7.27 1.79
N ILE A 123 5.01 -7.20 3.10
CA ILE A 123 4.89 -8.32 4.02
C ILE A 123 3.93 -7.88 5.10
N ASP A 124 2.80 -8.56 5.17
CA ASP A 124 1.72 -8.15 6.05
C ASP A 124 1.21 -9.34 6.88
N PRO A 125 1.82 -9.61 8.05
CA PRO A 125 1.41 -10.69 8.95
C PRO A 125 -0.09 -10.67 9.28
N VAL A 126 -0.69 -9.49 9.43
CA VAL A 126 -2.10 -9.34 9.79
C VAL A 126 -3.00 -9.70 8.59
N GLU A 127 -2.68 -9.24 7.38
CA GLU A 127 -3.42 -9.67 6.17
C GLU A 127 -3.28 -11.18 5.96
N ILE A 128 -2.06 -11.71 6.07
CA ILE A 128 -1.80 -13.14 5.88
C ILE A 128 -2.64 -13.95 6.87
N ALA A 129 -2.71 -13.53 8.13
CA ALA A 129 -3.54 -14.18 9.14
C ALA A 129 -5.03 -14.04 8.85
N ALA A 130 -5.50 -12.88 8.42
CA ALA A 130 -6.91 -12.68 8.04
C ALA A 130 -7.32 -13.55 6.85
N ARG A 131 -6.42 -13.75 5.88
CA ARG A 131 -6.67 -14.54 4.68
C ARG A 131 -6.55 -16.04 4.89
N THR A 132 -5.54 -16.48 5.64
CA THR A 132 -5.23 -17.92 5.79
C THR A 132 -5.77 -18.53 7.08
N GLY A 133 -6.12 -17.69 8.07
CA GLY A 133 -6.43 -18.13 9.43
C GLY A 133 -5.20 -18.56 10.24
N ILE A 134 -3.99 -18.36 9.73
CA ILE A 134 -2.72 -18.76 10.36
C ILE A 134 -1.90 -17.52 10.69
N TRP A 135 -1.51 -17.37 11.95
CA TRP A 135 -0.58 -16.33 12.37
C TRP A 135 0.86 -16.75 12.13
N HIS A 136 1.59 -15.93 11.40
CA HIS A 136 3.00 -16.13 11.03
C HIS A 136 3.87 -15.13 11.80
N GLU A 137 4.26 -15.48 13.03
CA GLU A 137 5.06 -14.61 13.91
C GLU A 137 6.42 -14.27 13.27
N GLU A 138 6.98 -15.17 12.45
CA GLU A 138 8.21 -14.94 11.72
C GLU A 138 8.16 -13.70 10.82
N LYS A 139 6.98 -13.35 10.30
CA LYS A 139 6.81 -12.17 9.44
C LYS A 139 6.95 -10.85 10.21
N MET A 140 6.72 -10.85 11.53
CA MET A 140 7.01 -9.68 12.37
C MET A 140 8.52 -9.46 12.50
N TYR A 141 9.30 -10.55 12.60
CA TYR A 141 10.76 -10.46 12.60
C TYR A 141 11.31 -9.99 11.25
N ASP A 142 10.75 -10.49 10.14
CA ASP A 142 11.08 -10.03 8.78
C ASP A 142 10.93 -8.50 8.64
N LEU A 143 9.83 -7.92 9.15
CA LEU A 143 9.63 -6.47 9.16
C LEU A 143 10.70 -5.73 9.99
N GLY A 144 11.07 -6.29 11.15
CA GLY A 144 12.16 -5.78 11.97
C GLY A 144 13.52 -5.80 11.27
N GLU A 145 13.81 -6.83 10.48
CA GLU A 145 15.05 -6.90 9.68
C GLU A 145 15.01 -5.96 8.48
N ILE A 146 13.90 -5.90 7.75
CA ILE A 146 13.71 -4.95 6.66
C ILE A 146 13.90 -3.51 7.13
N SER A 147 13.51 -3.17 8.37
CA SER A 147 13.73 -1.83 8.92
C SER A 147 15.19 -1.36 8.92
N ARG A 148 16.15 -2.31 8.92
CA ARG A 148 17.59 -2.04 8.88
C ARG A 148 18.15 -2.01 7.46
N LEU A 149 17.46 -2.66 6.52
CA LEU A 149 17.88 -2.81 5.12
C LEU A 149 17.26 -1.74 4.21
N ALA A 150 15.98 -1.42 4.42
CA ALA A 150 15.19 -0.63 3.50
C ALA A 150 15.70 0.82 3.38
N PRO A 151 15.88 1.33 2.14
CA PRO A 151 16.16 2.75 1.90
C PRO A 151 15.05 3.65 2.46
N SER A 152 15.39 4.90 2.77
CA SER A 152 14.44 5.87 3.34
C SER A 152 13.20 6.15 2.46
N GLN A 153 13.33 5.99 1.14
CA GLN A 153 12.26 6.18 0.16
C GLN A 153 11.49 4.90 -0.18
N PHE A 154 11.84 3.77 0.44
CA PHE A 154 11.26 2.47 0.16
C PHE A 154 10.38 2.00 1.33
N LYS A 155 9.06 1.98 1.12
CA LYS A 155 8.09 1.67 2.18
C LYS A 155 8.04 0.17 2.47
N TYR A 156 7.80 -0.19 3.72
CA TYR A 156 7.74 -1.61 4.12
C TYR A 156 6.73 -1.93 5.22
N MET A 157 6.25 -0.92 5.96
CA MET A 157 5.17 -1.12 6.93
C MET A 157 3.82 -1.10 6.19
N CYS A 158 3.48 -2.25 5.59
CA CYS A 158 2.26 -2.38 4.78
C CYS A 158 1.03 -2.70 5.63
N CYS A 159 0.00 -1.86 5.55
CA CYS A 159 -1.35 -2.27 5.94
C CYS A 159 -2.15 -2.60 4.66
N ASN A 160 -2.31 -3.88 4.36
CA ASN A 160 -2.98 -4.34 3.15
C ASN A 160 -4.49 -4.52 3.37
N ALA A 161 -5.20 -3.40 3.49
CA ALA A 161 -6.64 -3.41 3.70
C ALA A 161 -7.44 -3.71 2.41
N ASN A 162 -6.80 -3.95 1.24
CA ASN A 162 -7.48 -4.40 0.02
C ASN A 162 -8.26 -5.70 0.27
N PHE A 163 -7.66 -6.61 1.03
CA PHE A 163 -8.25 -7.91 1.35
C PHE A 163 -9.66 -7.77 1.95
N PHE A 164 -9.83 -6.87 2.92
CA PHE A 164 -11.13 -6.65 3.57
C PHE A 164 -12.18 -6.14 2.58
N GLY A 165 -11.81 -5.20 1.71
CA GLY A 165 -12.72 -4.68 0.68
C GLY A 165 -13.11 -5.74 -0.34
N ALA A 166 -12.15 -6.55 -0.79
CA ALA A 166 -12.39 -7.69 -1.68
C ALA A 166 -13.32 -8.75 -1.05
N CYS A 167 -13.29 -8.89 0.28
CA CYS A 167 -14.20 -9.76 1.04
C CYS A 167 -15.57 -9.11 1.36
N GLY A 168 -15.89 -7.94 0.79
CA GLY A 168 -17.19 -7.29 0.91
C GLY A 168 -17.35 -6.36 2.12
N ALA A 169 -16.24 -5.94 2.75
CA ALA A 169 -16.30 -4.91 3.78
C ALA A 169 -16.89 -3.60 3.22
N SER A 170 -17.80 -2.98 3.98
CA SER A 170 -18.24 -1.62 3.70
C SER A 170 -17.06 -0.63 3.78
N ALA A 171 -17.18 0.55 3.20
CA ALA A 171 -16.12 1.56 3.29
C ALA A 171 -15.77 1.92 4.74
N ALA A 172 -16.77 2.02 5.63
CA ALA A 172 -16.55 2.26 7.05
C ALA A 172 -15.86 1.07 7.74
N THR A 173 -16.24 -0.16 7.40
CA THR A 173 -15.62 -1.38 7.94
C THR A 173 -14.17 -1.51 7.50
N GLN A 174 -13.89 -1.35 6.21
CA GLN A 174 -12.53 -1.38 5.68
C GLN A 174 -11.67 -0.30 6.32
N LEU A 175 -12.21 0.89 6.53
CA LEU A 175 -11.52 2.00 7.19
C LEU A 175 -11.20 1.70 8.66
N GLY A 176 -12.16 1.15 9.41
CA GLY A 176 -11.97 0.77 10.81
C GLY A 176 -10.94 -0.35 10.97
N LEU A 177 -10.99 -1.38 10.11
CA LEU A 177 -10.01 -2.46 10.10
C LEU A 177 -8.62 -1.95 9.72
N ALA A 178 -8.51 -1.10 8.70
CA ALA A 178 -7.25 -0.47 8.31
C ALA A 178 -6.64 0.35 9.47
N ALA A 179 -7.46 1.13 10.19
CA ALA A 179 -6.99 1.92 11.33
C ALA A 179 -6.53 1.02 12.49
N ALA A 180 -7.27 -0.04 12.82
CA ALA A 180 -6.88 -1.00 13.86
C ALA A 180 -5.58 -1.75 13.50
N HIS A 181 -5.38 -2.03 12.21
CA HIS A 181 -4.15 -2.65 11.71
C HIS A 181 -2.96 -1.69 11.79
N LEU A 182 -3.14 -0.43 11.39
CA LEU A 182 -2.11 0.61 11.57
C LEU A 182 -1.74 0.79 13.05
N ASP A 183 -2.75 0.84 13.93
CA ASP A 183 -2.57 0.91 15.39
C ASP A 183 -1.77 -0.28 15.93
N PHE A 184 -2.10 -1.50 15.51
CA PHE A 184 -1.35 -2.70 15.89
C PHE A 184 0.13 -2.63 15.52
N TYR A 185 0.47 -2.11 14.33
CA TYR A 185 1.88 -1.94 13.96
C TYR A 185 2.55 -0.78 14.68
N LEU A 186 1.84 0.31 14.98
CA LEU A 186 2.38 1.40 15.79
C LEU A 186 2.69 0.93 17.21
N ASP A 187 1.81 0.14 17.83
CA ASP A 187 2.06 -0.47 19.14
C ASP A 187 3.26 -1.43 19.10
N ALA A 188 3.35 -2.27 18.05
CA ALA A 188 4.40 -3.28 17.94
C ALA A 188 5.79 -2.71 17.64
N PHE A 189 5.89 -1.65 16.82
CA PHE A 189 7.16 -1.12 16.33
C PHE A 189 7.51 0.27 16.89
N GLY A 190 6.55 1.00 17.47
CA GLY A 190 6.74 2.34 18.02
C GLY A 190 7.34 3.30 16.99
N GLU A 191 8.46 3.95 17.35
CA GLU A 191 9.20 4.85 16.47
C GLU A 191 9.93 4.13 15.33
N VAL A 192 10.09 2.81 15.39
CA VAL A 192 10.82 2.07 14.34
C VAL A 192 9.99 2.05 13.06
N GLY A 193 10.54 2.64 11.99
CA GLY A 193 9.88 2.64 10.69
C GLY A 193 8.60 3.47 10.61
N TYR A 194 8.33 4.37 11.57
CA TYR A 194 7.10 5.19 11.58
C TYR A 194 6.88 6.03 10.31
N THR A 195 7.97 6.36 9.59
CA THR A 195 7.90 7.06 8.31
C THR A 195 7.73 6.15 7.09
N GLN A 196 7.68 4.84 7.30
CA GLN A 196 7.72 3.81 6.25
C GLN A 196 6.38 3.09 6.04
N TYR A 197 5.31 3.66 6.61
CA TYR A 197 3.94 3.18 6.46
C TYR A 197 3.36 3.48 5.09
N TRP A 198 2.66 2.49 4.56
CA TRP A 198 1.81 2.62 3.39
C TRP A 198 0.58 1.73 3.55
N LEU A 199 -0.51 2.12 2.89
CA LEU A 199 -1.80 1.48 3.03
C LEU A 199 -2.39 1.13 1.66
N ALA A 200 -2.84 -0.10 1.50
CA ALA A 200 -3.63 -0.52 0.35
C ALA A 200 -5.14 -0.40 0.65
N LEU A 201 -5.89 0.30 -0.21
CA LEU A 201 -7.35 0.38 -0.15
C LEU A 201 -8.02 -0.02 -1.48
N THR A 202 -9.06 -0.83 -1.38
CA THR A 202 -9.93 -1.11 -2.53
C THR A 202 -10.72 0.15 -2.89
N SER A 203 -11.06 0.36 -4.15
CA SER A 203 -11.96 1.43 -4.61
C SER A 203 -13.17 0.84 -5.33
N GLY A 204 -14.33 0.92 -4.69
CA GLY A 204 -15.60 0.47 -5.22
C GLY A 204 -16.30 1.48 -6.14
N THR A 205 -17.56 1.19 -6.46
CA THR A 205 -18.38 2.00 -7.39
C THR A 205 -19.09 3.19 -6.74
N TYR A 206 -19.14 3.25 -5.40
CA TYR A 206 -19.76 4.35 -4.67
C TYR A 206 -18.81 5.55 -4.55
N LEU A 207 -18.64 6.28 -5.66
CA LEU A 207 -17.65 7.36 -5.82
C LEU A 207 -17.46 8.29 -4.60
N PHE A 208 -18.54 8.87 -4.07
CA PHE A 208 -18.42 9.82 -2.94
C PHE A 208 -18.01 9.16 -1.63
N GLU A 209 -18.45 7.92 -1.40
CA GLU A 209 -18.04 7.13 -0.26
C GLU A 209 -16.56 6.74 -0.38
N GLU A 210 -16.11 6.39 -1.58
CA GLU A 210 -14.70 6.11 -1.84
C GLU A 210 -13.80 7.34 -1.62
N ILE A 211 -14.21 8.50 -2.13
CA ILE A 211 -13.52 9.77 -1.84
C ILE A 211 -13.48 10.03 -0.33
N ALA A 212 -14.60 9.83 0.38
CA ALA A 212 -14.67 10.01 1.83
C ALA A 212 -13.75 9.03 2.57
N LYS A 213 -13.67 7.76 2.15
CA LYS A 213 -12.78 6.74 2.73
C LYS A 213 -11.31 7.13 2.64
N HIS A 214 -10.84 7.50 1.45
CA HIS A 214 -9.44 7.89 1.23
C HIS A 214 -9.05 9.19 1.97
N ARG A 215 -10.02 10.09 2.19
CA ARG A 215 -9.79 11.28 3.03
C ARG A 215 -9.83 10.93 4.52
N GLY A 216 -10.77 10.09 4.92
CA GLY A 216 -10.97 9.64 6.29
C GLY A 216 -9.75 8.91 6.83
N ILE A 217 -9.09 8.06 6.03
CA ILE A 217 -7.93 7.34 6.52
C ILE A 217 -6.73 8.23 6.80
N ARG A 218 -6.54 9.31 6.02
CA ARG A 218 -5.49 10.30 6.28
C ARG A 218 -5.75 11.06 7.57
N LEU A 219 -7.03 11.35 7.87
CA LEU A 219 -7.43 11.95 9.14
C LEU A 219 -7.17 10.97 10.30
N LEU A 220 -7.60 9.72 10.19
CA LEU A 220 -7.38 8.71 11.22
C LEU A 220 -5.90 8.46 11.47
N TRP A 221 -5.09 8.38 10.42
CA TRP A 221 -3.64 8.27 10.53
C TRP A 221 -3.03 9.43 11.31
N ALA A 222 -3.44 10.67 11.03
CA ALA A 222 -2.96 11.82 11.79
C ALA A 222 -3.34 11.72 13.28
N ARG A 223 -4.55 11.24 13.59
CA ARG A 223 -4.98 11.01 14.98
C ARG A 223 -4.20 9.89 15.67
N LEU A 224 -3.90 8.81 14.97
CA LEU A 224 -3.05 7.74 15.51
C LEU A 224 -1.67 8.29 15.83
N LEU A 225 -1.02 9.03 14.92
CA LEU A 225 0.28 9.64 15.21
C LEU A 225 0.24 10.61 16.41
N GLU A 226 -0.84 11.39 16.56
CA GLU A 226 -1.04 12.26 17.74
C GLU A 226 -1.11 11.46 19.05
N GLU A 227 -1.83 10.34 19.07
CA GLU A 227 -1.98 9.48 20.25
C GLU A 227 -0.65 8.85 20.69
N TYR A 228 0.19 8.45 19.72
CA TYR A 228 1.52 7.89 19.98
C TYR A 228 2.61 8.97 20.15
N GLU A 229 2.25 10.26 20.22
CA GLU A 229 3.17 11.40 20.33
C GLU A 229 4.20 11.47 19.17
N LEU A 230 3.85 10.95 17.99
CA LEU A 230 4.72 10.90 16.81
C LEU A 230 4.54 12.12 15.89
N PRO A 231 5.61 12.56 15.19
CA PRO A 231 5.51 13.66 14.24
C PRO A 231 4.54 13.37 13.07
N PRO A 232 3.77 14.38 12.62
CA PRO A 232 2.89 14.22 11.46
C PRO A 232 3.67 13.73 10.23
N THR A 233 3.25 12.58 9.71
CA THR A 233 3.92 11.93 8.58
C THR A 233 2.93 11.55 7.49
N HIS A 234 3.36 11.64 6.23
CA HIS A 234 2.56 11.24 5.09
C HIS A 234 2.29 9.73 5.10
N LEU A 235 1.01 9.35 5.00
CA LEU A 235 0.62 7.98 4.69
C LEU A 235 0.52 7.83 3.16
N GLU A 236 1.38 6.97 2.61
CA GLU A 236 1.34 6.58 1.20
C GLU A 236 0.13 5.67 0.97
N LEU A 237 -0.65 5.94 -0.07
CA LEU A 237 -1.86 5.17 -0.38
C LEU A 237 -1.71 4.47 -1.73
N TYR A 238 -1.80 3.15 -1.71
CA TYR A 238 -2.07 2.32 -2.88
C TYR A 238 -3.57 2.09 -2.99
N SER A 239 -4.12 2.22 -4.20
CA SER A 239 -5.54 2.00 -4.43
C SER A 239 -5.76 1.13 -5.66
N GLU A 240 -6.62 0.13 -5.50
CA GLU A 240 -6.97 -0.84 -6.54
C GLU A 240 -8.48 -0.85 -6.76
N THR A 241 -8.93 -0.88 -8.00
CA THR A 241 -10.37 -0.96 -8.32
C THR A 241 -10.91 -2.35 -8.00
N SER A 242 -12.08 -2.43 -7.36
CA SER A 242 -12.80 -3.68 -7.08
C SER A 242 -13.35 -4.36 -8.34
#